data_AF-A0A818HHH6-F1
#
_entry.id   AF-A0A818HHH6-F1
#
_cell.length_a   1.000
_cell.length_b   1.000
_cell.length_c   1.000
_cell.angle_alpha   90.00
_cell.angle_beta   90.00
_cell.angle_gamma   90.00
#
_symmetry.space_group_name_H-M   'P 1'
#
loop_
_entity.id
_entity.type
_entity.pdbx_description
1 polymer ?
#
loop_
_entity_poly.entity_id
_entity_poly.type
_entity_poly.pdbx_seq_one_letter_code
_entity_poly.pdbx_strand_id
1 'polypeptide(L)' 'MKLHYKFSNLLGTVYHKGNLLFTPDSNALITPVGNRATVIDLKNGRSETLSFESEFNIICSTLSSNGALLLVINESKN' A
#
# COMPACT_ATOMS: atom_id res chain seq x y z
N MET A 1 13.49 28.45 -9.81
CA MET A 1 12.55 27.33 -9.65
C MET A 1 12.81 26.66 -8.32
N LYS A 2 11.79 26.40 -7.49
CA LYS A 2 11.97 25.76 -6.17
C LYS A 2 11.73 24.26 -6.32
N LEU A 3 12.74 23.43 -6.03
CA LEU A 3 12.72 21.98 -6.23
C LEU A 3 12.29 21.24 -4.96
N HIS A 4 10.97 21.10 -4.74
CA HIS A 4 10.40 20.42 -3.58
C HIS A 4 9.55 19.20 -4.00
N TYR A 5 10.14 18.30 -4.78
CA TYR A 5 9.45 17.07 -5.18
C TYR A 5 9.25 16.14 -3.98
N LYS A 6 8.08 15.51 -3.94
CA LYS A 6 7.74 14.44 -3.01
C LYS A 6 7.31 13.24 -3.81
N PHE A 7 7.53 12.06 -3.24
CA PHE A 7 6.90 10.85 -3.73
C PHE A 7 5.37 11.04 -3.72
N SER A 8 4.70 10.66 -4.81
CA SER A 8 3.27 10.84 -4.97
C SER A 8 2.55 9.51 -5.18
N ASN A 9 3.00 8.71 -6.15
CA ASN A 9 2.35 7.44 -6.47
C ASN A 9 3.32 6.51 -7.20
N LEU A 10 3.12 5.20 -7.08
CA LEU A 10 3.80 4.19 -7.88
C LEU A 10 2.83 3.66 -8.94
N LEU A 11 3.18 3.84 -10.20
CA LEU A 11 2.39 3.36 -11.35
C LEU A 11 3.15 2.23 -12.06
N GLY A 12 2.41 1.36 -12.76
CA GLY A 12 2.97 0.26 -13.55
C GLY A 12 3.04 -1.09 -12.85
N THR A 13 2.70 -1.16 -11.55
CA THR A 13 2.50 -2.41 -10.81
C THR A 13 1.27 -2.29 -9.91
N VAL A 14 0.36 -3.26 -9.99
CA VAL A 14 -0.91 -3.27 -9.23
C VAL A 14 -0.93 -4.28 -8.10
N TYR A 15 -0.05 -5.28 -8.17
CA TYR A 15 0.11 -6.32 -7.16
C TYR A 15 1.47 -7.00 -7.35
N HIS A 16 2.09 -7.40 -6.25
CA HIS A 16 3.29 -8.21 -6.28
C HIS A 16 3.12 -9.55 -5.53
N LYS A 17 3.02 -9.51 -4.19
CA LYS A 17 2.97 -10.68 -3.30
C LYS A 17 2.19 -10.32 -2.02
N GLY A 18 1.79 -11.33 -1.26
CA GLY A 18 1.12 -11.15 0.03
C GLY A 18 -0.40 -11.07 -0.09
N ASN A 19 -1.07 -10.82 1.03
CA ASN A 19 -2.53 -10.74 1.09
C ASN A 19 -3.06 -9.38 0.62
N LEU A 20 -4.27 -9.41 0.08
CA LEU A 20 -5.05 -8.23 -0.27
C LEU A 20 -5.98 -7.88 0.90
N LEU A 21 -6.18 -6.61 1.19
CA LEU A 21 -7.06 -6.14 2.25
C LEU A 21 -8.10 -5.17 1.69
N PHE A 22 -9.37 -5.42 1.97
CA PHE A 22 -10.39 -4.39 1.81
C PHE A 22 -10.37 -3.46 3.02
N THR A 23 -10.68 -2.19 2.80
CA THR A 23 -11.03 -1.27 3.89
C THR A 23 -12.32 -1.74 4.57
N PRO A 24 -12.59 -1.35 5.83
CA PRO A 24 -13.78 -1.82 6.57
C PRO A 24 -15.09 -1.47 5.87
N ASP A 25 -15.12 -0.36 5.13
CA ASP A 25 -16.26 0.08 4.32
C ASP A 25 -16.33 -0.58 2.93
N SER A 26 -15.37 -1.44 2.60
CA SER A 26 -15.22 -2.15 1.31
C SER A 26 -15.15 -1.25 0.07
N ASN A 27 -14.88 0.05 0.24
CA ASN A 27 -14.75 0.99 -0.89
C ASN A 27 -13.35 1.02 -1.50
N ALA A 28 -12.34 0.56 -0.76
CA ALA A 28 -10.97 0.56 -1.21
C ALA A 28 -10.27 -0.78 -0.98
N LEU A 29 -9.26 -1.03 -1.81
CA LEU A 29 -8.40 -2.20 -1.76
C LEU A 29 -6.96 -1.75 -1.46
N ILE A 30 -6.36 -2.32 -0.42
CA ILE A 30 -4.95 -2.14 -0.10
C ILE A 30 -4.19 -3.31 -0.71
N THR A 31 -3.22 -2.98 -1.57
CA THR A 31 -2.46 -3.93 -2.38
C THR A 31 -0.97 -3.78 -2.10
N PRO A 32 -0.24 -4.86 -1.81
CA PRO A 32 1.23 -4.79 -1.75
C PRO A 32 1.82 -4.75 -3.17
N VAL A 33 2.70 -3.79 -3.40
CA VAL A 33 3.35 -3.51 -4.70
C VAL A 33 4.87 -3.57 -4.57
N GLY A 34 5.37 -4.65 -3.99
CA GLY A 34 6.78 -4.84 -3.63
C GLY A 34 6.98 -4.47 -2.16
N ASN A 35 7.89 -3.53 -1.87
CA ASN A 35 8.18 -3.04 -0.54
C ASN A 35 7.31 -1.84 -0.09
N ARG A 36 6.29 -1.50 -0.89
CA ARG A 36 5.31 -0.43 -0.65
C ARG A 36 3.89 -0.97 -0.78
N ALA A 37 2.91 -0.23 -0.27
CA ALA A 37 1.49 -0.57 -0.41
C ALA A 37 0.72 0.56 -1.10
N THR A 38 -0.19 0.18 -2.00
CA THR A 38 -1.07 1.10 -2.74
C THR A 38 -2.52 0.88 -2.32
N VAL A 39 -3.20 1.97 -1.97
CA VAL A 39 -4.64 2.03 -1.74
C VAL A 39 -5.32 2.36 -3.06
N ILE A 40 -6.25 1.52 -3.48
CA ILE A 40 -7.05 1.71 -4.70
C ILE A 40 -8.49 1.97 -4.25
N ASP A 41 -8.95 3.20 -4.42
CA ASP A 41 -10.36 3.58 -4.23
C ASP A 41 -11.16 3.06 -5.44
N LEU A 42 -11.92 1.99 -5.19
CA LEU A 42 -12.69 1.29 -6.22
C LEU A 42 -13.91 2.09 -6.66
N LYS A 43 -14.44 2.97 -5.80
CA LYS A 43 -15.62 3.78 -6.08
C LYS A 43 -15.29 4.96 -6.99
N ASN A 44 -14.14 5.60 -6.75
CA ASN A 44 -13.74 6.82 -7.46
C ASN A 44 -12.68 6.56 -8.55
N GLY A 45 -12.16 5.34 -8.69
CA GLY A 45 -11.14 4.99 -9.67
C GLY A 45 -9.81 5.71 -9.43
N ARG A 46 -9.44 5.90 -8.16
CA ARG A 46 -8.21 6.60 -7.75
C ARG A 46 -7.26 5.65 -7.05
N SER A 47 -5.97 5.94 -7.12
CA SER A 47 -4.96 5.21 -6.35
C SER A 47 -3.96 6.13 -5.69
N GLU A 48 -3.44 5.70 -4.55
CA GLU A 48 -2.37 6.36 -3.82
C GLU A 48 -1.44 5.31 -3.21
N THR A 49 -0.14 5.40 -3.52
CA THR A 49 0.89 4.61 -2.82
C THR A 49 1.28 5.32 -1.53
N LEU A 50 1.17 4.59 -0.42
CA LEU A 50 1.51 5.10 0.90
C LEU A 50 2.98 5.54 0.94
N SER A 51 3.25 6.59 1.69
CA SER A 51 4.56 7.26 1.68
C SER A 51 5.70 6.43 2.26
N PHE A 52 5.38 5.39 3.04
CA PHE A 52 6.39 4.51 3.64
C PHE A 52 7.05 3.61 2.60
N GLU A 53 8.22 3.09 2.95
CA GLU A 53 8.92 2.06 2.21
C GLU A 53 9.52 1.07 3.19
N SER A 54 9.40 -0.22 2.88
CA SER A 54 10.03 -1.29 3.64
C SER A 54 11.38 -1.66 3.03
N GLU A 55 12.29 -2.27 3.80
CA GLU A 55 13.59 -2.71 3.27
C GLU A 55 13.46 -3.88 2.28
N PHE A 56 12.42 -4.71 2.43
CA PHE A 56 12.16 -5.90 1.61
C PHE A 56 10.70 -5.95 1.18
N ASN A 57 10.37 -6.90 0.30
CA ASN A 57 9.01 -7.05 -0.20
C ASN A 57 8.04 -7.37 0.94
N ILE A 58 6.85 -6.80 0.86
CA ILE A 58 5.75 -7.07 1.77
C ILE A 58 5.22 -8.48 1.50
N ILE A 59 5.01 -9.26 2.57
CA ILE A 59 4.47 -10.62 2.50
C ILE A 59 3.14 -10.77 3.22
N CYS A 60 2.86 -9.89 4.18
CA CYS A 60 1.62 -9.92 4.94
C CYS A 60 1.28 -8.51 5.44
N SER A 61 -0.01 -8.21 5.53
CA SER A 61 -0.50 -6.98 6.13
C SER A 61 -1.84 -7.22 6.83
N THR A 62 -2.17 -6.37 7.79
CA THR A 62 -3.50 -6.34 8.42
C THR A 62 -3.90 -4.91 8.74
N LEU A 63 -5.21 -4.65 8.66
CA LEU A 63 -5.80 -3.34 8.92
C LEU A 63 -6.65 -3.44 10.19
N SER A 64 -6.54 -2.46 11.08
CA SER A 64 -7.42 -2.37 12.23
C SER A 64 -8.89 -2.29 11.79
N SER A 65 -9.80 -2.80 12.63
CA SER A 65 -11.23 -2.85 12.29
C SER A 65 -11.87 -1.49 12.01
N ASN A 66 -11.30 -0.41 12.55
CA ASN A 66 -11.71 0.98 12.28
C ASN A 66 -10.98 1.63 11.10
N GLY A 67 -10.06 0.93 10.44
CA GLY A 67 -9.31 1.41 9.27
C GLY A 67 -8.17 2.39 9.57
N ALA A 68 -7.89 2.70 10.84
CA ALA A 68 -6.93 3.75 11.21
C ALA A 68 -5.46 3.29 11.21
N LEU A 69 -5.18 2.01 11.41
CA LEU A 69 -3.83 1.47 11.53
C LEU A 69 -3.62 0.29 10.59
N LEU A 70 -2.63 0.43 9.70
CA LEU A 70 -2.16 -0.63 8.83
C LEU A 70 -0.83 -1.18 9.38
N LEU A 71 -0.81 -2.45 9.74
CA LEU A 71 0.41 -3.19 10.06
C LEU A 71 0.90 -3.92 8.82
N VAL A 72 2.18 -3.83 8.51
CA VAL A 72 2.81 -4.44 7.33
C VAL A 72 4.03 -5.24 7.77
N ILE A 73 4.17 -6.46 7.24
CA ILE A 73 5.26 -7.38 7.51
C ILE A 73 5.98 -7.66 6.19
N ASN A 74 7.30 -7.51 6.20
CA ASN A 74 8.17 -7.76 5.07
C ASN A 74 8.94 -9.09 5.20
N GLU A 75 9.67 -9.45 4.14
CA GLU A 75 10.60 -10.58 4.17
C GLU A 75 11.74 -10.33 5.17
N SER A 76 12.19 -11.40 5.83
CA SER A 76 13.43 -11.35 6.63
C SER A 76 14.63 -11.62 5.74
N LYS A 77 15.74 -10.97 6.06
CA LYS A 77 17.05 -11.36 5.53
C LYS A 77 17.44 -12.71 6.16
N ASN A 78 17.85 -13.66 5.32
CA ASN A 78 18.53 -14.88 5.78
C ASN A 78 20.00 -14.57 6.11
#